data_AF-A0A9E5AHI6-F1
#
_entry.id   AF-A0A9E5AHI6-F1
#
_cell.length_a   1.000
_cell.length_b   1.000
_cell.length_c   1.000
_cell.angle_alpha   90.00
_cell.angle_beta   90.00
_cell.angle_gamma   90.00
#
_symmetry.space_group_name_H-M   'P 1'
#
loop_
_entity.id
_entity.type
_entity.pdbx_description
1 polymer ?
#
loop_
_entity_poly.entity_id
_entity_poly.type
_entity_poly.pdbx_seq_one_letter_code
_entity_poly.pdbx_strand_id
1 'polypeptide(L)'
;MQPPPQPIGPSTGRAVSHPLWWAALALMALNDHLFKRGGYLPDLVVGKLSDITGLIVAPAILVLILSLRSRRAIVLAHAAIGLWFAAMNLWSEFAQVWTNLTVFMGVPWHPVVDAADLWTLPALLVSWQLHSLAEPMSAHSKRIKVHRPLRLAAIWVAAPLLMANEPAPQPTFTTTQSPIFAAFNAPLAIGNNTKATVQIRVRALRAGVMLDCAHIKANPGVWLSRKLFAQAALWELVSGATSDFTDAAPAKGACTAYLVDGNALPMTLLFWHHADFPTENIPGSLLSLVGTHARIIQLHAATAAKQVLAPHKAVFKAPPTLDPAPPTGCELAADAATVAWSLPLPAFAVQWSIKAKYLAPDGCQALDLAAEATGASHPPLRWYLCIPPKTFPFAVGDTVTLAEAKLDHSFNPMAGVQISNGKVAVSAGVSGNVTYFGTGKAEVVAIGGCGGNFDKCGAVGLRAQVNVSGVGGGDGNGLKSGQSLSVGKGRTLHVVRAEYRVSLDPACRKVPAGHEIGPLVESVLVEEQP
;
A
#
# COMPACT_ATOMS: atom_id res chain seq x y z
N MET A 1 11.93 43.07 57.35
CA MET A 1 12.83 42.57 56.30
C MET A 1 12.01 42.38 55.03
N GLN A 2 12.23 43.19 53.99
CA GLN A 2 11.62 42.92 52.68
C GLN A 2 12.33 41.71 52.06
N PRO A 3 11.60 40.75 51.47
CA PRO A 3 12.23 39.64 50.77
C PRO A 3 13.10 40.18 49.63
N PRO A 4 14.27 39.57 49.37
CA PRO A 4 15.14 40.01 48.27
C PRO A 4 14.35 40.00 46.96
N PRO A 5 14.54 41.01 46.09
CA PRO A 5 13.84 41.09 44.81
C PRO A 5 14.10 39.82 44.03
N GLN A 6 13.03 39.10 43.67
CA GLN A 6 13.17 37.89 42.88
C GLN A 6 13.79 38.23 41.52
N PRO A 7 14.76 37.44 41.04
CA PRO A 7 15.38 37.66 39.74
C PRO A 7 14.31 37.62 38.65
N ILE A 8 14.12 38.76 37.97
CA ILE A 8 13.19 38.88 36.86
C ILE A 8 13.74 38.00 35.73
N GLY A 9 13.01 36.93 35.40
CA GLY A 9 13.38 36.04 34.31
C GLY A 9 13.52 36.77 32.97
N PRO A 10 14.31 36.23 32.02
CA PRO A 10 14.50 36.81 30.70
C PRO A 10 13.15 37.10 30.02
N SER A 11 12.95 38.33 29.54
CA SER A 11 11.68 38.72 28.94
C SER A 11 11.56 38.16 27.51
N THR A 12 10.52 37.37 27.27
CA THR A 12 10.23 36.67 26.00
C THR A 12 10.24 37.53 24.74
N GLY A 13 9.98 38.84 24.84
CA GLY A 13 9.88 39.74 23.68
C GLY A 13 11.19 40.37 23.20
N ARG A 14 12.34 40.11 23.84
CA ARG A 14 13.60 40.81 23.50
C ARG A 14 14.30 40.28 22.25
N ALA A 15 14.25 38.97 21.98
CA ALA A 15 14.86 38.41 20.78
C ALA A 15 14.24 38.98 19.49
N VAL A 16 12.90 39.08 19.43
CA VAL A 16 12.19 39.70 18.31
C VAL A 16 12.29 41.23 18.26
N SER A 17 12.94 41.85 19.26
CA SER A 17 13.30 43.27 19.21
C SER A 17 14.73 43.48 18.69
N HIS A 18 15.52 42.41 18.53
CA HIS A 18 16.89 42.52 18.06
C HIS A 18 16.93 42.70 16.53
N PRO A 19 17.73 43.63 15.99
CA PRO A 19 17.79 43.90 14.55
C PRO A 19 18.22 42.68 13.74
N LEU A 20 19.13 41.85 14.28
CA LEU A 20 19.57 40.61 13.61
C LEU A 20 18.41 39.62 13.39
N TRP A 21 17.41 39.56 14.28
CA TRP A 21 16.26 38.67 14.10
C TRP A 21 15.41 39.11 12.90
N TRP A 22 15.17 40.42 12.77
CA TRP A 22 14.47 40.99 11.61
C TRP A 22 15.29 40.86 10.32
N ALA A 23 16.62 41.01 10.41
CA ALA A 23 17.50 40.79 9.26
C ALA A 23 17.44 39.33 8.78
N ALA A 24 17.46 38.35 9.69
CA ALA A 24 17.31 36.94 9.35
C ALA A 24 15.94 36.65 8.71
N LEU A 25 14.86 37.21 9.27
CA LEU A 25 13.51 37.06 8.73
C LEU A 25 13.37 37.69 7.33
N ALA A 26 13.93 38.89 7.13
CA ALA A 26 13.93 39.56 5.83
C ALA A 26 14.76 38.79 4.80
N LEU A 27 15.91 38.24 5.20
CA LEU A 27 16.76 37.42 4.35
C LEU A 27 16.05 36.12 3.94
N MET A 28 15.33 35.48 4.86
CA MET A 28 14.49 34.30 4.58
C MET A 28 13.44 34.62 3.52
N ALA A 29 12.68 35.71 3.72
CA ALA A 29 11.66 36.14 2.75
C ALA A 29 12.23 36.49 1.37
N LEU A 30 13.37 37.19 1.32
CA LEU A 30 14.05 37.50 0.06
C LEU A 30 14.61 36.25 -0.60
N ASN A 31 15.15 35.31 0.18
CA ASN A 31 15.65 34.05 -0.33
C ASN A 31 14.52 33.23 -0.98
N ASP A 32 13.41 33.04 -0.27
CA ASP A 32 12.32 32.19 -0.71
C ASP A 32 11.45 32.79 -1.82
N HIS A 33 11.41 34.11 -1.94
CA HIS A 33 10.58 34.78 -2.95
C HIS A 33 11.36 35.39 -4.11
N LEU A 34 12.64 35.75 -3.92
CA LEU A 34 13.43 36.44 -4.93
C LEU A 34 14.62 35.59 -5.40
N PHE A 35 15.45 35.08 -4.50
CA PHE A 35 16.69 34.40 -4.91
C PHE A 35 16.45 33.01 -5.47
N LYS A 36 15.65 32.19 -4.81
CA LYS A 36 15.28 30.86 -5.31
C LYS A 36 14.54 30.93 -6.65
N ARG A 37 13.63 31.90 -6.81
CA ARG A 37 12.88 32.10 -8.07
C ARG A 37 13.67 32.74 -9.19
N GLY A 38 14.63 33.60 -8.86
CA GLY A 38 15.37 34.39 -9.83
C GLY A 38 16.58 33.68 -10.44
N GLY A 39 16.98 32.52 -9.89
CA GLY A 39 18.19 31.81 -10.34
C GLY A 39 19.48 32.60 -10.15
N TYR A 40 19.50 33.59 -9.24
CA TYR A 40 20.64 34.48 -9.03
C TYR A 40 21.78 33.84 -8.24
N LEU A 41 21.49 32.75 -7.52
CA LEU A 41 22.43 32.02 -6.67
C LEU A 41 22.28 30.52 -6.91
N PRO A 42 23.34 29.71 -6.74
CA PRO A 42 23.24 28.26 -6.86
C PRO A 42 22.25 27.66 -5.86
N ASP A 43 21.50 26.64 -6.28
CA ASP A 43 20.47 25.96 -5.47
C ASP A 43 20.99 25.51 -4.10
N LEU A 44 22.24 25.02 -4.07
CA LEU A 44 22.91 24.62 -2.84
C LEU A 44 23.05 25.79 -1.84
N VAL A 45 23.33 27.01 -2.32
CA VAL A 45 23.52 28.19 -1.47
C VAL A 45 22.19 28.69 -0.92
N VAL A 46 21.15 28.76 -1.77
CA VAL A 46 19.82 29.24 -1.37
C VAL A 46 19.10 28.26 -0.45
N GLY A 47 19.35 26.95 -0.58
CA GLY A 47 18.87 25.94 0.35
C GLY A 47 19.40 26.18 1.76
N LYS A 48 20.73 26.17 1.94
CA LYS A 48 21.35 26.34 3.27
C LYS A 48 21.06 27.71 3.89
N LEU A 49 20.88 28.76 3.08
CA LEU A 49 20.53 30.09 3.58
C LEU A 49 19.16 30.11 4.25
N SER A 50 18.20 29.34 3.70
CA SER A 50 16.88 29.13 4.28
C SER A 50 16.99 28.46 5.65
N ASP A 51 17.80 27.42 5.77
CA ASP A 51 17.98 26.68 7.03
C ASP A 51 18.64 27.54 8.11
N ILE A 52 19.70 28.27 7.76
CA ILE A 52 20.40 29.17 8.69
C ILE A 52 19.42 30.22 9.23
N THR A 53 18.66 30.87 8.34
CA THR A 53 17.70 31.91 8.75
C THR A 53 16.54 31.33 9.54
N GLY A 54 16.02 30.16 9.15
CA GLY A 54 15.00 29.41 9.88
C GLY A 54 15.42 29.04 11.29
N LEU A 55 16.64 28.52 11.47
CA LEU A 55 17.21 28.16 12.79
C LEU A 55 17.49 29.38 13.69
N ILE A 56 17.69 30.57 13.12
CA ILE A 56 17.79 31.83 13.89
C ILE A 56 16.40 32.30 14.36
N VAL A 57 15.36 32.13 13.53
CA VAL A 57 14.03 32.68 13.76
C VAL A 57 13.14 31.75 14.61
N ALA A 58 13.15 30.46 14.33
CA ALA A 58 12.19 29.48 14.87
C ALA A 58 12.20 29.34 16.41
N PRO A 59 13.35 29.29 17.11
CA PRO A 59 13.36 29.17 18.56
C PRO A 59 12.71 30.38 19.25
N ALA A 60 12.90 31.59 18.73
CA ALA A 60 12.29 32.81 19.27
C ALA A 60 10.77 32.80 19.13
N ILE A 61 10.25 32.32 17.99
CA ILE A 61 8.81 32.15 17.76
C ILE A 61 8.23 31.10 18.71
N LEU A 62 8.90 29.96 18.89
CA LEU A 62 8.46 28.92 19.82
C LEU A 62 8.40 29.44 21.27
N VAL A 63 9.42 30.19 21.70
CA VAL A 63 9.46 30.85 23.03
C VAL A 63 8.33 31.86 23.19
N LEU A 64 7.97 32.60 22.14
CA LEU A 64 6.86 33.56 22.16
C LEU A 64 5.49 32.88 22.25
N ILE A 65 5.25 31.88 21.40
CA ILE A 65 3.98 31.12 21.36
C ILE A 65 3.74 30.45 22.72
N LEU A 66 4.75 29.77 23.26
CA LEU A 66 4.66 29.06 24.54
C LEU A 66 4.87 29.98 25.76
N SER A 67 5.14 31.27 25.54
CA SER A 67 5.38 32.26 26.60
C SER A 67 6.45 31.84 27.63
N LEU A 68 7.55 31.22 27.19
CA LEU A 68 8.56 30.61 28.06
C LEU A 68 9.42 31.66 28.77
N ARG A 69 9.41 31.68 30.10
CA ARG A 69 10.11 32.71 30.90
C ARG A 69 11.38 32.25 31.59
N SER A 70 11.60 30.95 31.72
CA SER A 70 12.77 30.42 32.42
C SER A 70 13.92 30.15 31.45
N ARG A 71 15.17 30.37 31.90
CA ARG A 71 16.36 30.09 31.08
C ARG A 71 16.40 28.63 30.62
N ARG A 72 16.03 27.70 31.51
CA ARG A 72 15.93 26.26 31.19
C ARG A 72 14.91 26.00 30.09
N ALA A 73 13.72 26.60 30.17
CA ALA A 73 12.70 26.44 29.14
C ALA A 73 13.14 26.99 27.78
N ILE A 74 13.86 28.12 27.75
CA ILE A 74 14.40 28.68 26.51
C ILE A 74 15.48 27.75 25.91
N VAL A 75 16.37 27.17 26.73
CA VAL A 75 17.34 26.16 26.25
C VAL A 75 16.62 24.95 25.66
N LEU A 76 15.61 24.43 26.35
CA LEU A 76 14.81 23.29 25.86
C LEU A 76 14.10 23.61 24.54
N ALA A 77 13.62 24.84 24.34
CA ALA A 77 13.04 25.26 23.07
C ALA A 77 14.06 25.23 21.92
N HIS A 78 15.31 25.65 22.15
CA HIS A 78 16.37 25.57 21.13
C HIS A 78 16.74 24.12 20.83
N ALA A 79 16.87 23.28 21.86
CA ALA A 79 17.14 21.86 21.70
C ALA A 79 16.02 21.15 20.93
N ALA A 80 14.76 21.47 21.21
CA ALA A 80 13.61 20.91 20.51
C ALA A 80 13.61 21.24 19.00
N ILE A 81 13.89 22.50 18.64
CA ILE A 81 14.01 22.91 17.23
C ILE A 81 15.18 22.20 16.54
N GLY A 82 16.35 22.12 17.19
CA GLY A 82 17.51 21.42 16.63
C GLY A 82 17.29 19.92 16.44
N LEU A 83 16.65 19.24 17.40
CA LEU A 83 16.31 17.82 17.30
C LEU A 83 15.29 17.57 16.19
N TRP A 84 14.25 18.40 16.10
CA TRP A 84 13.26 18.29 15.03
C TRP A 84 13.90 18.51 13.65
N PHE A 85 14.74 19.54 13.51
CA PHE A 85 15.49 19.80 12.27
C PHE A 85 16.40 18.63 11.87
N ALA A 86 17.12 18.05 12.83
CA ALA A 86 17.97 16.90 12.57
C ALA A 86 17.16 15.65 12.17
N ALA A 87 16.02 15.40 12.83
CA ALA A 87 15.14 14.28 12.49
C ALA A 87 14.58 14.41 11.06
N MET A 88 14.15 15.61 10.66
CA MET A 88 13.68 15.88 9.29
C MET A 88 14.74 15.59 8.22
N ASN A 89 16.01 15.82 8.54
CA ASN A 89 17.13 15.68 7.60
C ASN A 89 17.88 14.34 7.63
N LEU A 90 17.66 13.53 8.67
CA LEU A 90 18.29 12.21 8.81
C LEU A 90 17.31 11.04 8.68
N TRP A 91 16.01 11.28 8.84
CA TRP A 91 15.02 10.22 8.98
C TRP A 91 13.85 10.39 7.99
N SER A 92 13.88 9.64 6.89
CA SER A 92 12.88 9.74 5.81
C SER A 92 11.47 9.39 6.26
N GLU A 93 11.29 8.41 7.15
CA GLU A 93 9.98 8.08 7.69
C GLU A 93 9.41 9.22 8.53
N PHE A 94 10.23 9.92 9.31
CA PHE A 94 9.80 11.09 10.07
C PHE A 94 9.39 12.24 9.15
N ALA A 95 10.17 12.51 8.11
CA ALA A 95 9.86 13.50 7.08
C ALA A 95 8.54 13.18 6.36
N GLN A 96 8.26 11.90 6.08
CA GLN A 96 7.00 11.47 5.47
C GLN A 96 5.80 11.64 6.41
N VAL A 97 5.94 11.27 7.69
CA VAL A 97 4.90 11.49 8.70
C VAL A 97 4.59 12.97 8.82
N TRP A 98 5.62 13.81 8.85
CA TRP A 98 5.46 15.25 8.92
C TRP A 98 4.77 15.83 7.67
N THR A 99 5.15 15.37 6.48
CA THR A 99 4.47 15.71 5.21
C THR A 99 2.97 15.38 5.26
N ASN A 100 2.63 14.19 5.75
CA ASN A 100 1.22 13.79 5.85
C ASN A 100 0.44 14.70 6.82
N LEU A 101 1.08 15.12 7.92
CA LEU A 101 0.48 16.04 8.90
C LEU A 101 0.25 17.43 8.31
N THR A 102 1.19 17.97 7.55
CA THR A 102 1.06 19.31 6.94
C THR A 102 0.03 19.31 5.82
N VAL A 103 0.02 18.28 4.97
CA VAL A 103 -1.03 18.06 3.96
C VAL A 103 -2.41 17.99 4.60
N PHE A 104 -2.55 17.27 5.71
CA PHE A 104 -3.80 17.22 6.47
C PHE A 104 -4.25 18.60 6.97
N MET A 105 -3.32 19.48 7.33
CA MET A 105 -3.61 20.86 7.72
C MET A 105 -3.84 21.81 6.52
N GLY A 106 -3.86 21.28 5.29
CA GLY A 106 -4.07 22.06 4.06
C GLY A 106 -2.82 22.77 3.54
N VAL A 107 -1.64 22.43 4.05
CA VAL A 107 -0.35 23.00 3.64
C VAL A 107 0.50 21.89 3.04
N PRO A 108 0.58 21.77 1.69
CA PRO A 108 1.36 20.72 1.05
C PRO A 108 2.87 21.01 1.18
N TRP A 109 3.44 20.67 2.34
CA TRP A 109 4.85 20.84 2.66
C TRP A 109 5.63 19.54 2.45
N HIS A 110 6.59 19.55 1.52
CA HIS A 110 7.45 18.41 1.16
C HIS A 110 8.92 18.69 1.49
N PRO A 111 9.40 18.33 2.69
CA PRO A 111 10.81 18.42 3.05
C PRO A 111 11.66 17.46 2.21
N VAL A 112 12.86 17.90 1.83
CA VAL A 112 13.91 17.04 1.25
C VAL A 112 14.82 16.58 2.39
N VAL A 113 15.17 15.30 2.41
CA VAL A 113 16.08 14.73 3.41
C VAL A 113 17.52 14.95 2.94
N ASP A 114 18.25 15.90 3.54
CA ASP A 114 19.66 16.17 3.24
C ASP A 114 20.52 16.25 4.51
N ALA A 115 21.37 15.25 4.73
CA ALA A 115 22.29 15.23 5.88
C ALA A 115 23.26 16.42 5.89
N ALA A 116 23.56 17.04 4.74
CA ALA A 116 24.40 18.23 4.68
C ALA A 116 23.73 19.47 5.29
N ASP A 117 22.41 19.47 5.50
CA ASP A 117 21.72 20.56 6.21
C ASP A 117 22.15 20.66 7.68
N LEU A 118 22.67 19.58 8.27
CA LEU A 118 23.17 19.59 9.65
C LEU A 118 24.34 20.55 9.87
N TRP A 119 25.07 20.93 8.81
CA TRP A 119 26.11 21.96 8.88
C TRP A 119 25.56 23.33 9.29
N THR A 120 24.24 23.54 9.23
CA THR A 120 23.58 24.79 9.62
C THR A 120 23.19 24.85 11.10
N LEU A 121 23.25 23.74 11.84
CA LEU A 121 22.95 23.68 13.28
C LEU A 121 23.69 24.72 14.15
N PRO A 122 24.96 25.11 13.87
CA PRO A 122 25.62 26.18 14.61
C PRO A 122 24.84 27.51 14.62
N ALA A 123 23.93 27.75 13.68
CA ALA A 123 23.06 28.93 13.67
C ALA A 123 22.16 29.02 14.93
N LEU A 124 21.85 27.90 15.58
CA LEU A 124 21.14 27.89 16.87
C LEU A 124 21.92 28.59 17.99
N LEU A 125 23.26 28.60 17.92
CA LEU A 125 24.09 29.35 18.88
C LEU A 125 23.88 30.86 18.71
N VAL A 126 23.71 31.32 17.48
CA VAL A 126 23.39 32.73 17.18
C VAL A 126 22.00 33.08 17.75
N SER A 127 20.99 32.24 17.50
CA SER A 127 19.66 32.41 18.13
C SER A 127 19.75 32.49 19.65
N TRP A 128 20.54 31.60 20.27
CA TRP A 128 20.74 31.59 21.71
C TRP A 128 21.43 32.87 22.20
N GLN A 129 22.44 33.36 21.49
CA GLN A 129 23.11 34.63 21.80
C GLN A 129 22.13 35.81 21.76
N LEU A 130 21.22 35.86 20.79
CA LEU A 130 20.16 36.88 20.73
C LEU A 130 19.23 36.84 21.95
N HIS A 131 19.00 35.66 22.52
CA HIS A 131 18.22 35.50 23.73
C HIS A 131 19.01 35.80 25.02
N SER A 132 20.32 35.59 25.03
CA SER A 132 21.17 35.62 26.24
C SER A 132 21.96 36.91 26.44
N LEU A 133 22.40 37.58 25.37
CA LEU A 133 23.09 38.89 25.42
C LEU A 133 22.17 40.03 25.88
N ALA A 134 20.88 39.77 26.01
CA ALA A 134 19.91 40.66 26.61
C ALA A 134 20.03 40.67 28.15
N GLU A 135 21.18 41.09 28.67
CA GLU A 135 21.45 41.23 30.10
C GLU A 135 20.37 42.08 30.83
N PRO A 136 20.19 41.89 32.15
CA PRO A 136 19.32 42.73 32.96
C PRO A 136 19.92 44.13 33.02
N MET A 137 19.58 45.00 32.06
CA MET A 137 19.85 46.43 32.18
C MET A 137 19.35 46.90 33.55
N SER A 138 20.30 47.44 34.32
CA SER A 138 20.14 48.11 35.60
C SER A 138 18.79 48.82 35.74
N ALA A 139 18.21 48.77 36.95
CA ALA A 139 16.87 49.21 37.34
C ALA A 139 16.46 50.66 36.97
N HIS A 140 17.32 51.42 36.27
CA HIS A 140 17.08 52.76 35.77
C HIS A 140 16.64 52.84 34.29
N SER A 141 16.68 51.76 33.52
CA SER A 141 16.21 51.81 32.12
C SER A 141 14.68 51.78 32.09
N LYS A 142 14.06 52.90 31.69
CA LYS A 142 12.61 53.02 31.45
C LYS A 142 12.15 51.78 30.68
N ARG A 143 11.26 50.98 31.28
CA ARG A 143 10.67 49.79 30.65
C ARG A 143 10.12 50.19 29.28
N ILE A 144 10.88 49.92 28.22
CA ILE A 144 10.37 49.90 26.86
C ILE A 144 9.36 48.76 26.87
N LYS A 145 8.07 49.11 27.01
CA LYS A 145 6.97 48.16 26.84
C LYS A 145 7.05 47.73 25.38
N VAL A 146 7.75 46.63 25.10
CA VAL A 146 7.68 45.98 23.79
C VAL A 146 6.20 45.74 23.53
N HIS A 147 5.65 46.52 22.61
CA HIS A 147 4.21 46.64 22.43
C HIS A 147 3.66 45.26 22.01
N ARG A 148 2.58 44.80 22.66
CA ARG A 148 1.79 43.62 22.27
C ARG A 148 1.61 43.47 20.73
N PRO A 149 1.37 44.53 19.94
CA PRO A 149 1.34 44.45 18.48
C PRO A 149 2.63 43.92 17.84
N LEU A 150 3.83 44.27 18.33
CA LEU A 150 5.09 43.80 17.73
C LEU A 150 5.24 42.28 17.86
N ARG A 151 4.84 41.71 19.01
CA ARG A 151 4.88 40.25 19.22
C ARG A 151 3.90 39.51 18.32
N LEU A 152 2.68 40.06 18.18
CA LEU A 152 1.68 39.50 17.29
C LEU A 152 2.15 39.61 15.83
N ALA A 153 2.67 40.76 15.41
CA ALA A 153 3.23 40.94 14.08
C ALA A 153 4.38 39.96 13.80
N ALA A 154 5.30 39.77 14.74
CA ALA A 154 6.38 38.80 14.60
C ALA A 154 5.86 37.37 14.39
N ILE A 155 4.85 36.93 15.15
CA ILE A 155 4.24 35.60 14.98
C ILE A 155 3.52 35.50 13.62
N TRP A 156 2.68 36.48 13.28
CA TRP A 156 1.87 36.45 12.07
C TRP A 156 2.69 36.54 10.78
N VAL A 157 3.87 37.17 10.82
CA VAL A 157 4.76 37.26 9.65
C VAL A 157 5.72 36.07 9.60
N ALA A 158 6.32 35.67 10.73
CA ALA A 158 7.34 34.63 10.72
C ALA A 158 6.75 33.22 10.57
N ALA A 159 5.58 32.93 11.15
CA ALA A 159 5.02 31.58 11.09
C ALA A 159 4.68 31.14 9.65
N PRO A 160 4.06 31.97 8.78
CA PRO A 160 3.86 31.62 7.37
C PRO A 160 5.16 31.49 6.59
N LEU A 161 6.15 32.34 6.84
CA LEU A 161 7.45 32.28 6.15
C LEU A 161 8.24 31.02 6.51
N LEU A 162 8.19 30.57 7.77
CA LEU A 162 8.78 29.29 8.18
C LEU A 162 8.10 28.07 7.54
N MET A 163 6.87 28.24 7.07
CA MET A 163 6.06 27.20 6.41
C MET A 163 5.95 27.44 4.89
N ALA A 164 6.58 28.50 4.37
CA ALA A 164 6.43 28.89 2.98
C ALA A 164 7.16 27.87 2.11
N ASN A 165 6.38 27.00 1.51
CA ASN A 165 6.91 26.01 0.59
C ASN A 165 7.02 26.63 -0.80
N GLU A 166 8.13 26.40 -1.48
CA GLU A 166 8.14 26.59 -2.93
C GLU A 166 7.31 25.48 -3.59
N PRO A 167 6.53 25.79 -4.65
CA PRO A 167 6.21 24.76 -5.62
C PRO A 167 7.55 24.22 -6.13
N ALA A 168 7.73 22.90 -6.14
CA ALA A 168 8.97 22.25 -6.59
C ALA A 168 9.49 22.97 -7.85
N PRO A 169 10.76 23.42 -7.87
CA PRO A 169 11.27 24.20 -8.99
C PRO A 169 11.03 23.43 -10.28
N GLN A 170 10.27 24.00 -11.20
CA GLN A 170 10.28 23.51 -12.56
C GLN A 170 11.69 23.75 -13.08
N PRO A 171 12.43 22.70 -13.51
CA PRO A 171 13.81 22.86 -13.90
C PRO A 171 13.91 23.80 -15.11
N THR A 172 14.29 25.05 -14.88
CA THR A 172 14.69 25.99 -15.94
C THR A 172 16.09 25.60 -16.40
N PHE A 173 16.16 24.72 -17.39
CA PHE A 173 17.41 24.34 -18.04
C PHE A 173 17.98 25.53 -18.81
N THR A 174 19.03 26.18 -18.28
CA THR A 174 19.88 27.08 -19.05
C THR A 174 20.73 26.26 -20.03
N THR A 175 20.43 26.46 -21.30
CA THR A 175 20.98 25.85 -22.50
C THR A 175 22.52 25.91 -22.54
N THR A 176 23.20 24.76 -22.45
CA THR A 176 24.31 24.34 -23.36
C THR A 176 25.01 23.04 -22.94
N GLN A 177 24.87 22.56 -21.70
CA GLN A 177 25.25 21.19 -21.36
C GLN A 177 24.03 20.30 -21.46
N SER A 178 24.06 19.32 -22.38
CA SER A 178 23.07 18.24 -22.39
C SER A 178 23.05 17.63 -20.99
N PRO A 179 21.90 17.60 -20.30
CA PRO A 179 21.82 17.02 -18.96
C PRO A 179 22.37 15.59 -18.97
N ILE A 180 23.35 15.34 -18.10
CA ILE A 180 23.90 13.99 -17.90
C ILE A 180 22.90 13.27 -17.01
N PHE A 181 22.12 12.38 -17.62
CA PHE A 181 21.20 11.52 -16.89
C PHE A 181 21.93 10.26 -16.45
N ALA A 182 21.93 9.97 -15.14
CA ALA A 182 22.55 8.78 -14.58
C ALA A 182 21.89 7.51 -15.12
N ALA A 183 22.69 6.48 -15.40
CA ALA A 183 22.17 5.16 -15.72
C ALA A 183 21.61 4.47 -14.47
N PHE A 184 20.65 3.57 -14.67
CA PHE A 184 19.96 2.85 -13.59
C PHE A 184 19.72 1.39 -13.98
N ASN A 185 19.43 0.53 -13.01
CA ASN A 185 19.18 -0.88 -13.26
C ASN A 185 17.67 -1.16 -13.23
N ALA A 186 17.09 -1.51 -14.38
CA ALA A 186 15.66 -1.77 -14.49
C ALA A 186 15.34 -2.82 -15.56
N PRO A 187 14.20 -3.52 -15.47
CA PRO A 187 13.75 -4.43 -16.52
C PRO A 187 13.31 -3.68 -17.78
N LEU A 188 12.62 -2.55 -17.58
CA LEU A 188 12.09 -1.65 -18.59
C LEU A 188 12.16 -0.20 -18.11
N ALA A 189 12.20 0.71 -19.07
CA ALA A 189 12.14 2.15 -18.86
C ALA A 189 11.19 2.82 -19.86
N ILE A 190 10.76 4.03 -19.54
CA ILE A 190 10.08 4.94 -20.48
C ILE A 190 11.03 6.07 -20.85
N GLY A 191 11.11 6.40 -22.13
CA GLY A 191 11.98 7.47 -22.62
C GLY A 191 11.21 8.55 -23.35
N ASN A 192 11.47 9.83 -23.07
CA ASN A 192 10.80 10.92 -23.76
C ASN A 192 11.59 11.36 -25.01
N ASN A 193 11.14 10.91 -26.18
CA ASN A 193 11.73 11.27 -27.47
C ASN A 193 11.00 12.46 -28.14
N THR A 194 10.29 13.27 -27.37
CA THR A 194 9.73 14.54 -27.83
C THR A 194 10.72 15.67 -27.58
N LYS A 195 10.48 16.86 -28.17
CA LYS A 195 11.34 18.05 -27.98
C LYS A 195 11.03 18.83 -26.69
N ALA A 196 10.02 18.43 -25.93
CA ALA A 196 9.53 19.15 -24.77
C ALA A 196 9.47 18.21 -23.56
N THR A 197 9.54 18.76 -22.35
CA THR A 197 9.22 18.01 -21.14
C THR A 197 7.75 17.61 -21.18
N VAL A 198 7.45 16.36 -20.84
CA VAL A 198 6.09 15.84 -20.83
C VAL A 198 5.72 15.39 -19.44
N GLN A 199 4.53 15.80 -18.99
CA GLN A 199 3.90 15.26 -17.80
C GLN A 199 3.05 14.03 -18.15
N ILE A 200 3.37 12.91 -17.51
CA ILE A 200 2.58 11.68 -17.60
C ILE A 200 2.10 11.27 -16.21
N ARG A 201 1.05 10.47 -16.19
CA ARG A 201 0.46 9.87 -15.00
C ARG A 201 0.72 8.38 -15.06
N VAL A 202 1.37 7.85 -14.03
CA VAL A 202 1.71 6.42 -13.91
C VAL A 202 0.96 5.85 -12.72
N ARG A 203 0.23 4.75 -12.93
CA ARG A 203 -0.45 4.00 -11.87
C ARG A 203 0.13 2.60 -11.83
N ALA A 204 0.75 2.25 -10.71
CA ALA A 204 1.17 0.88 -10.44
C ALA A 204 0.00 0.01 -9.99
N LEU A 205 0.19 -1.30 -9.93
CA LEU A 205 -0.74 -2.18 -9.21
C LEU A 205 -0.78 -1.79 -7.71
N ARG A 206 -1.94 -1.93 -7.07
CA ARG A 206 -2.05 -1.74 -5.62
C ARG A 206 -1.19 -2.75 -4.87
N ALA A 207 -0.68 -2.34 -3.72
CA ALA A 207 0.14 -3.20 -2.87
C ALA A 207 -0.62 -4.49 -2.51
N GLY A 208 0.03 -5.63 -2.69
CA GLY A 208 -0.55 -6.94 -2.40
C GLY A 208 -1.38 -7.56 -3.52
N VAL A 209 -1.65 -6.85 -4.63
CA VAL A 209 -2.30 -7.46 -5.80
C VAL A 209 -1.42 -8.58 -6.35
N MET A 210 -2.03 -9.74 -6.57
CA MET A 210 -1.38 -10.93 -7.10
C MET A 210 -1.93 -11.24 -8.49
N LEU A 211 -1.05 -11.67 -9.39
CA LEU A 211 -1.35 -11.95 -10.79
C LEU A 211 -0.93 -13.37 -11.19
N ASP A 212 -1.81 -14.09 -11.89
CA ASP A 212 -1.44 -15.29 -12.63
C ASP A 212 -0.83 -14.86 -13.96
N CYS A 213 0.47 -14.67 -13.93
CA CYS A 213 1.22 -14.15 -15.06
C CYS A 213 1.13 -15.05 -16.31
N ALA A 214 1.00 -16.36 -16.13
CA ALA A 214 0.88 -17.29 -17.25
C ALA A 214 -0.45 -17.08 -18.00
N HIS A 215 -1.53 -16.88 -17.26
CA HIS A 215 -2.85 -16.63 -17.83
C HIS A 215 -2.97 -15.22 -18.45
N ILE A 216 -2.36 -14.23 -17.80
CA ILE A 216 -2.50 -12.81 -18.18
C ILE A 216 -1.65 -12.45 -19.41
N LYS A 217 -0.48 -13.07 -19.60
CA LYS A 217 0.56 -12.65 -20.56
C LYS A 217 0.06 -12.43 -21.99
N ALA A 218 -0.85 -13.28 -22.48
CA ALA A 218 -1.32 -13.20 -23.85
C ALA A 218 -2.21 -11.96 -24.12
N ASN A 219 -3.02 -11.53 -23.16
CA ASN A 219 -3.92 -10.39 -23.33
C ASN A 219 -4.24 -9.71 -22.00
N PRO A 220 -3.29 -8.96 -21.42
CA PRO A 220 -3.42 -8.42 -20.07
C PRO A 220 -4.53 -7.37 -19.96
N GLY A 221 -4.88 -6.68 -21.05
CA GLY A 221 -5.96 -5.70 -21.08
C GLY A 221 -7.36 -6.29 -20.88
N VAL A 222 -7.53 -7.61 -21.07
CA VAL A 222 -8.79 -8.32 -20.81
C VAL A 222 -8.88 -8.84 -19.38
N TRP A 223 -7.74 -9.11 -18.74
CA TRP A 223 -7.68 -9.79 -17.44
C TRP A 223 -7.34 -8.86 -16.26
N LEU A 224 -7.04 -7.59 -16.53
CA LEU A 224 -6.77 -6.58 -15.53
C LEU A 224 -7.87 -5.53 -15.54
N SER A 225 -8.38 -5.16 -14.37
CA SER A 225 -9.27 -4.01 -14.22
C SER A 225 -8.47 -2.77 -13.84
N ARG A 226 -8.97 -1.59 -14.22
CA ARG A 226 -8.41 -0.30 -13.75
C ARG A 226 -8.46 -0.15 -12.23
N LYS A 227 -9.40 -0.84 -11.56
CA LYS A 227 -9.55 -0.83 -10.09
C LYS A 227 -8.41 -1.53 -9.36
N LEU A 228 -7.62 -2.38 -10.04
CA LEU A 228 -6.45 -3.03 -9.45
C LEU A 228 -5.25 -2.08 -9.31
N PHE A 229 -5.31 -0.90 -9.92
CA PHE A 229 -4.21 0.05 -9.93
C PHE A 229 -4.37 1.10 -8.82
N ALA A 230 -3.24 1.54 -8.28
CA ALA A 230 -3.15 2.58 -7.28
C ALA A 230 -3.50 3.97 -7.85
N GLN A 231 -3.46 4.97 -7.00
CA GLN A 231 -3.57 6.36 -7.43
C GLN A 231 -2.42 6.72 -8.38
N ALA A 232 -2.66 7.70 -9.25
CA ALA A 232 -1.67 8.13 -10.23
C ALA A 232 -0.56 8.94 -9.56
N ALA A 233 0.69 8.55 -9.80
CA ALA A 233 1.85 9.40 -9.61
C ALA A 233 2.02 10.27 -10.86
N LEU A 234 2.27 11.57 -10.66
CA LEU A 234 2.60 12.49 -11.75
C LEU A 234 4.11 12.47 -11.96
N TRP A 235 4.54 12.15 -13.17
CA TRP A 235 5.95 12.13 -13.55
C TRP A 235 6.24 13.18 -14.60
N GLU A 236 7.39 13.83 -14.46
CA GLU A 236 7.94 14.75 -15.46
C GLU A 236 9.06 14.07 -16.22
N LEU A 237 8.82 13.77 -17.49
CA LEU A 237 9.85 13.20 -18.36
C LEU A 237 10.50 14.32 -19.15
N VAL A 238 11.75 14.65 -18.82
CA VAL A 238 12.55 15.64 -19.56
C VAL A 238 12.84 15.13 -20.97
N SER A 239 12.85 16.03 -21.96
CA SER A 239 13.20 15.71 -23.35
C SER A 239 14.56 15.00 -23.41
N GLY A 240 14.60 13.83 -24.04
CA GLY A 240 15.81 13.01 -24.18
C GLY A 240 16.17 12.15 -22.96
N ALA A 241 15.43 12.26 -21.84
CA ALA A 241 15.65 11.47 -20.64
C ALA A 241 14.92 10.11 -20.70
N THR A 242 15.41 9.16 -19.92
CA THR A 242 14.71 7.91 -19.57
C THR A 242 14.43 7.87 -18.07
N SER A 243 13.35 7.20 -17.70
CA SER A 243 12.97 6.92 -16.32
C SER A 243 12.59 5.46 -16.19
N ASP A 244 12.96 4.83 -15.08
CA ASP A 244 12.50 3.48 -14.77
C ASP A 244 11.10 3.47 -14.15
N PHE A 245 10.61 2.25 -13.88
CA PHE A 245 9.38 2.00 -13.15
C PHE A 245 9.62 1.52 -11.71
N THR A 246 10.72 1.90 -11.06
CA THR A 246 11.14 1.30 -9.78
C THR A 246 10.48 1.92 -8.54
N ASP A 247 9.94 3.14 -8.61
CA ASP A 247 9.25 3.80 -7.47
C ASP A 247 7.95 3.11 -7.01
N ALA A 248 7.46 2.14 -7.78
CA ALA A 248 6.35 1.31 -7.39
C ALA A 248 6.86 -0.05 -6.92
N ALA A 249 6.73 -0.30 -5.62
CA ALA A 249 7.09 -1.59 -5.01
C ALA A 249 6.65 -2.75 -5.92
N PRO A 250 7.58 -3.62 -6.37
CA PRO A 250 7.25 -4.67 -7.32
C PRO A 250 6.12 -5.52 -6.71
N ALA A 251 5.05 -5.71 -7.48
CA ALA A 251 4.00 -6.64 -7.11
C ALA A 251 4.65 -7.99 -6.80
N LYS A 252 4.24 -8.65 -5.71
CA LYS A 252 4.69 -10.01 -5.40
C LYS A 252 4.27 -10.91 -6.56
N GLY A 253 5.22 -11.36 -7.37
CA GLY A 253 4.93 -12.23 -8.51
C GLY A 253 5.98 -12.16 -9.61
N ALA A 254 5.77 -12.96 -10.65
CA ALA A 254 6.67 -13.10 -11.80
C ALA A 254 6.43 -12.07 -12.91
N CYS A 255 5.47 -11.14 -12.73
CA CYS A 255 5.10 -10.12 -13.71
C CYS A 255 4.64 -8.82 -13.03
N THR A 256 4.61 -7.75 -13.79
CA THR A 256 4.21 -6.42 -13.33
C THR A 256 3.36 -5.70 -14.38
N ALA A 257 2.50 -4.80 -13.93
CA ALA A 257 1.66 -3.98 -14.79
C ALA A 257 1.60 -2.51 -14.33
N TYR A 258 1.48 -1.59 -15.29
CA TYR A 258 1.28 -0.16 -15.07
C TYR A 258 0.22 0.39 -16.02
N LEU A 259 -0.59 1.35 -15.57
CA LEU A 259 -1.36 2.21 -16.47
C LEU A 259 -0.65 3.54 -16.63
N VAL A 260 -0.37 3.92 -17.87
CA VAL A 260 0.28 5.18 -18.21
C VAL A 260 -0.66 6.00 -19.09
N ASP A 261 -0.89 7.26 -18.73
CA ASP A 261 -1.65 8.22 -19.52
C ASP A 261 -1.09 9.64 -19.36
N GLY A 262 -1.59 10.61 -20.13
CA GLY A 262 -1.16 12.01 -20.05
C GLY A 262 -2.17 12.92 -20.72
N ASN A 263 -1.90 14.23 -20.79
CA ASN A 263 -2.84 15.16 -21.42
C ASN A 263 -3.03 14.89 -22.92
N ALA A 264 -1.96 14.46 -23.60
CA ALA A 264 -1.97 14.09 -25.03
C ALA A 264 -1.70 12.59 -25.27
N LEU A 265 -1.53 11.80 -24.20
CA LEU A 265 -1.20 10.37 -24.27
C LEU A 265 -2.42 9.55 -23.84
N PRO A 266 -3.04 8.75 -24.71
CA PRO A 266 -4.15 7.89 -24.31
C PRO A 266 -3.69 6.86 -23.27
N MET A 267 -4.60 6.49 -22.37
CA MET A 267 -4.32 5.46 -21.37
C MET A 267 -3.90 4.16 -22.04
N THR A 268 -2.72 3.70 -21.64
CA THR A 268 -2.05 2.53 -22.20
C THR A 268 -1.62 1.62 -21.05
N LEU A 269 -1.75 0.31 -21.25
CA LEU A 269 -1.31 -0.68 -20.28
C LEU A 269 0.11 -1.12 -20.62
N LEU A 270 1.00 -1.01 -19.65
CA LEU A 270 2.31 -1.64 -19.70
C LEU A 270 2.25 -2.93 -18.91
N PHE A 271 2.68 -4.05 -19.48
CA PHE A 271 2.70 -5.34 -18.82
C PHE A 271 3.92 -6.14 -19.26
N TRP A 272 4.60 -6.81 -18.34
CA TRP A 272 5.66 -7.74 -18.69
C TRP A 272 5.87 -8.83 -17.64
N HIS A 273 6.39 -9.96 -18.10
CA HIS A 273 6.93 -11.01 -17.24
C HIS A 273 8.41 -10.72 -16.99
N HIS A 274 8.89 -10.90 -15.74
CA HIS A 274 10.27 -10.58 -15.37
C HIS A 274 11.30 -11.45 -16.10
N ALA A 275 10.94 -12.70 -16.41
CA ALA A 275 11.80 -13.58 -17.21
C ALA A 275 11.99 -13.11 -18.67
N ASP A 276 11.03 -12.37 -19.25
CA ASP A 276 11.16 -11.85 -20.61
C ASP A 276 12.02 -10.56 -20.65
N PHE A 277 12.10 -9.85 -19.52
CA PHE A 277 12.82 -8.59 -19.37
C PHE A 277 13.63 -8.61 -18.07
N PRO A 278 14.77 -9.31 -18.03
CA PRO A 278 15.64 -9.28 -16.85
C PRO A 278 16.16 -7.87 -16.60
N THR A 279 16.46 -7.56 -15.34
CA THR A 279 17.04 -6.26 -14.95
C THR A 279 18.39 -6.04 -15.61
N GLU A 280 18.55 -4.91 -16.30
CA GLU A 280 19.80 -4.51 -16.95
C GLU A 280 20.10 -3.04 -16.66
N ASN A 281 21.35 -2.64 -16.91
CA ASN A 281 21.74 -1.23 -16.84
C ASN A 281 21.18 -0.48 -18.06
N ILE A 282 20.27 0.46 -17.81
CA ILE A 282 19.64 1.30 -18.83
C ILE A 282 20.26 2.71 -18.72
N PRO A 283 20.77 3.29 -19.83
CA PRO A 283 21.25 4.66 -19.83
C PRO A 283 20.12 5.64 -19.49
N GLY A 284 20.42 6.64 -18.65
CA GLY A 284 19.49 7.71 -18.32
C GLY A 284 19.14 8.62 -19.51
N SER A 285 19.89 8.53 -20.61
CA SER A 285 19.77 9.38 -21.79
C SER A 285 19.46 8.56 -23.04
N LEU A 286 18.48 9.03 -23.83
CA LEU A 286 18.16 8.48 -25.14
C LEU A 286 19.28 8.68 -26.18
N LEU A 287 20.19 9.64 -25.96
CA LEU A 287 21.31 9.93 -26.87
C LEU A 287 22.40 8.85 -26.84
N SER A 288 22.47 8.08 -25.75
CA SER A 288 23.49 7.04 -25.54
C SER A 288 23.05 5.66 -26.02
N LEU A 289 21.92 5.56 -26.75
CA LEU A 289 21.30 4.29 -27.13
C LEU A 289 21.94 3.67 -28.37
N VAL A 290 23.08 3.01 -28.19
CA VAL A 290 23.57 2.01 -29.14
C VAL A 290 23.16 0.63 -28.60
N GLY A 291 22.09 0.03 -29.15
CA GLY A 291 21.69 -1.37 -28.89
C GLY A 291 20.62 -1.64 -27.82
N THR A 292 20.22 -0.67 -26.99
CA THR A 292 19.29 -0.85 -25.84
C THR A 292 17.81 -0.55 -26.12
N HIS A 293 17.42 -0.45 -27.40
CA HIS A 293 16.07 -0.04 -27.82
C HIS A 293 14.95 -0.95 -27.31
N ALA A 294 15.22 -2.24 -27.12
CA ALA A 294 14.20 -3.23 -26.76
C ALA A 294 13.72 -3.12 -25.29
N ARG A 295 14.32 -2.25 -24.48
CA ARG A 295 13.93 -2.05 -23.06
C ARG A 295 13.37 -0.67 -22.76
N ILE A 296 13.47 0.26 -23.70
CA ILE A 296 13.01 1.63 -23.52
C ILE A 296 11.77 1.81 -24.38
N ILE A 297 10.64 2.01 -23.71
CA ILE A 297 9.38 2.35 -24.35
C ILE A 297 9.43 3.84 -24.66
N GLN A 298 9.64 4.17 -25.94
CA GLN A 298 9.78 5.56 -26.36
C GLN A 298 8.41 6.24 -26.46
N LEU A 299 8.30 7.41 -25.84
CA LEU A 299 7.19 8.34 -25.99
C LEU A 299 7.50 9.31 -27.14
N HIS A 300 6.63 9.38 -28.13
CA HIS A 300 6.77 10.26 -29.28
C HIS A 300 5.54 11.14 -29.48
N ALA A 301 5.73 12.26 -30.17
CA ALA A 301 4.64 13.05 -30.71
C ALA A 301 4.17 12.43 -32.04
N ALA A 302 2.97 11.87 -32.07
CA ALA A 302 2.33 11.44 -33.31
C ALA A 302 1.82 12.64 -34.12
N THR A 303 1.34 13.67 -33.43
CA THR A 303 1.00 14.99 -33.98
C THR A 303 1.37 16.06 -32.96
N ALA A 304 1.20 17.34 -33.30
CA ALA A 304 1.40 18.44 -32.36
C ALA A 304 0.52 18.33 -31.09
N ALA A 305 -0.63 17.65 -31.17
CA ALA A 305 -1.59 17.53 -30.07
C ALA A 305 -1.74 16.09 -29.52
N LYS A 306 -1.05 15.10 -30.10
CA LYS A 306 -1.20 13.69 -29.75
C LYS A 306 0.16 13.03 -29.54
N GLN A 307 0.31 12.38 -28.40
CA GLN A 307 1.46 11.57 -28.05
C GLN A 307 1.07 10.08 -28.09
N VAL A 308 2.05 9.24 -28.39
CA VAL A 308 1.90 7.78 -28.41
C VAL A 308 3.15 7.12 -27.87
N LEU A 309 2.98 5.95 -27.25
CA LEU A 309 4.10 5.06 -26.97
C LEU A 309 4.44 4.28 -28.24
N ALA A 310 5.73 4.13 -28.53
CA ALA A 310 6.23 3.31 -29.61
C ALA A 310 5.74 1.86 -29.46
N PRO A 311 5.53 1.14 -30.58
CA PRO A 311 5.22 -0.28 -30.54
C PRO A 311 6.27 -1.05 -29.73
N HIS A 312 5.83 -1.80 -28.74
CA HIS A 312 6.69 -2.53 -27.83
C HIS A 312 5.97 -3.77 -27.31
N LYS A 313 6.69 -4.87 -27.04
CA LYS A 313 6.09 -6.13 -26.56
C LYS A 313 5.40 -6.00 -25.21
N ALA A 314 5.79 -5.01 -24.41
CA ALA A 314 5.19 -4.71 -23.12
C ALA A 314 4.03 -3.69 -23.21
N VAL A 315 3.70 -3.16 -24.39
CA VAL A 315 2.66 -2.15 -24.59
C VAL A 315 1.37 -2.82 -25.07
N PHE A 316 0.30 -2.64 -24.31
CA PHE A 316 -1.02 -3.23 -24.55
C PHE A 316 -2.12 -2.17 -24.49
N LYS A 317 -3.27 -2.49 -25.08
CA LYS A 317 -4.47 -1.67 -24.92
C LYS A 317 -4.86 -1.65 -23.43
N ALA A 318 -5.16 -0.46 -22.92
CA ALA A 318 -5.64 -0.32 -21.55
C ALA A 318 -6.95 -1.09 -21.33
N PRO A 319 -7.18 -1.60 -20.10
CA PRO A 319 -8.47 -2.14 -19.72
C PRO A 319 -9.62 -1.19 -20.02
N PRO A 320 -10.82 -1.71 -20.33
CA PRO A 320 -12.00 -0.88 -20.52
C PRO A 320 -12.31 -0.07 -19.26
N THR A 321 -13.02 1.05 -19.42
CA THR A 321 -13.42 1.90 -18.28
C THR A 321 -14.42 1.18 -17.36
N LEU A 322 -15.27 0.34 -17.95
CA LEU A 322 -16.21 -0.52 -17.24
C LEU A 322 -15.77 -1.96 -17.41
N ASP A 323 -15.75 -2.70 -16.31
CA ASP A 323 -15.47 -4.13 -16.33
C ASP A 323 -16.61 -4.83 -17.10
N PRO A 324 -16.29 -5.75 -18.04
CA PRO A 324 -17.32 -6.46 -18.78
C PRO A 324 -18.12 -7.36 -17.83
N ALA A 325 -19.44 -7.38 -18.00
CA ALA A 325 -20.26 -8.36 -17.31
C ALA A 325 -19.94 -9.78 -17.83
N PRO A 326 -19.90 -10.79 -16.95
CA PRO A 326 -19.75 -12.17 -17.40
C PRO A 326 -20.95 -12.58 -18.29
N PRO A 327 -20.75 -13.45 -19.28
CA PRO A 327 -21.87 -14.04 -20.02
C PRO A 327 -22.84 -14.75 -19.08
N THR A 328 -24.13 -14.83 -19.45
CA THR A 328 -25.15 -15.56 -18.68
C THR A 328 -24.72 -17.01 -18.48
N GLY A 329 -24.74 -17.49 -17.24
CA GLY A 329 -24.27 -18.81 -16.89
C GLY A 329 -22.75 -18.91 -16.75
N CYS A 330 -22.02 -17.81 -16.70
CA CYS A 330 -20.60 -17.78 -16.34
C CYS A 330 -20.34 -17.02 -15.05
N GLU A 331 -21.39 -16.63 -14.34
CA GLU A 331 -21.29 -15.99 -13.03
C GLU A 331 -20.58 -16.91 -12.03
N LEU A 332 -19.69 -16.34 -11.23
CA LEU A 332 -19.13 -17.03 -10.08
C LEU A 332 -20.22 -17.28 -9.03
N ALA A 333 -20.03 -18.32 -8.23
CA ALA A 333 -20.86 -18.51 -7.04
C ALA A 333 -20.72 -17.28 -6.13
N ALA A 334 -21.84 -16.81 -5.58
CA ALA A 334 -21.84 -15.68 -4.65
C ALA A 334 -20.93 -15.97 -3.45
N ASP A 335 -20.25 -14.97 -2.92
CA ASP A 335 -19.31 -15.15 -1.81
C ASP A 335 -19.97 -15.68 -0.52
N ALA A 336 -21.29 -15.52 -0.36
CA ALA A 336 -22.04 -16.12 0.73
C ALA A 336 -22.08 -17.66 0.68
N ALA A 337 -21.82 -18.26 -0.48
CA ALA A 337 -21.74 -19.72 -0.65
C ALA A 337 -20.28 -20.19 -0.51
N THR A 338 -19.65 -19.88 0.62
CA THR A 338 -18.26 -20.29 0.91
C THR A 338 -18.17 -21.31 2.03
N VAL A 339 -17.18 -22.20 1.92
CA VAL A 339 -16.81 -23.10 3.01
C VAL A 339 -15.94 -22.34 4.01
N ALA A 340 -16.40 -22.24 5.25
CA ALA A 340 -15.69 -21.55 6.32
C ALA A 340 -16.01 -22.17 7.68
N TRP A 341 -15.13 -21.98 8.66
CA TRP A 341 -15.32 -22.47 10.02
C TRP A 341 -14.64 -21.56 11.06
N SER A 342 -15.08 -21.68 12.31
CA SER A 342 -14.49 -20.89 13.42
C SER A 342 -13.11 -21.42 13.84
N LEU A 343 -12.24 -20.48 14.20
CA LEU A 343 -10.93 -20.73 14.82
C LEU A 343 -10.87 -20.12 16.24
N PRO A 344 -10.10 -20.70 17.18
CA PRO A 344 -9.40 -21.98 17.06
C PRO A 344 -10.39 -23.15 16.95
N LEU A 345 -9.92 -24.28 16.40
CA LEU A 345 -10.73 -25.50 16.38
C LEU A 345 -10.97 -25.98 17.83
N PRO A 346 -12.17 -26.54 18.14
CA PRO A 346 -12.42 -27.16 19.43
C PRO A 346 -11.38 -28.24 19.75
N ALA A 347 -11.10 -28.46 21.03
CA ALA A 347 -10.08 -29.41 21.47
C ALA A 347 -10.28 -30.78 20.81
N PHE A 348 -9.24 -31.25 20.11
CA PHE A 348 -9.22 -32.54 19.45
C PHE A 348 -9.28 -33.68 20.50
N ALA A 349 -9.83 -34.83 20.12
CA ALA A 349 -10.07 -36.00 20.98
C ALA A 349 -11.12 -35.82 22.10
N VAL A 350 -11.84 -34.69 22.14
CA VAL A 350 -13.02 -34.51 22.99
C VAL A 350 -14.28 -34.86 22.20
N GLN A 351 -15.19 -35.59 22.85
CA GLN A 351 -16.55 -35.80 22.37
C GLN A 351 -17.43 -34.62 22.80
N TRP A 352 -18.10 -34.00 21.83
CA TRP A 352 -18.94 -32.83 22.01
C TRP A 352 -20.40 -33.20 21.74
N SER A 353 -21.29 -32.95 22.69
CA SER A 353 -22.73 -33.05 22.48
C SER A 353 -23.26 -31.75 21.88
N ILE A 354 -24.00 -31.84 20.77
CA ILE A 354 -24.66 -30.70 20.13
C ILE A 354 -25.90 -30.32 20.96
N LYS A 355 -25.83 -29.22 21.70
CA LYS A 355 -26.93 -28.73 22.56
C LYS A 355 -27.94 -27.88 21.82
N ALA A 356 -27.50 -27.14 20.82
CA ALA A 356 -28.36 -26.38 19.94
C ALA A 356 -27.73 -26.22 18.56
N LYS A 357 -28.60 -26.03 17.55
CA LYS A 357 -28.21 -25.79 16.16
C LYS A 357 -29.06 -24.66 15.60
N TYR A 358 -28.42 -23.66 15.00
CA TYR A 358 -29.08 -22.52 14.36
C TYR A 358 -28.48 -22.26 12.99
N LEU A 359 -29.32 -21.95 12.00
CA LEU A 359 -28.85 -21.44 10.71
C LEU A 359 -28.76 -19.91 10.79
N ALA A 360 -27.55 -19.37 10.70
CA ALA A 360 -27.32 -17.94 10.69
C ALA A 360 -27.69 -17.32 9.33
N PRO A 361 -27.97 -16.00 9.28
CA PRO A 361 -28.36 -15.32 8.03
C PRO A 361 -27.31 -15.36 6.92
N ASP A 362 -26.05 -15.62 7.26
CA ASP A 362 -24.93 -15.84 6.34
C ASP A 362 -24.88 -17.27 5.77
N GLY A 363 -25.81 -18.14 6.16
CA GLY A 363 -25.89 -19.53 5.74
C GLY A 363 -25.04 -20.50 6.58
N CYS A 364 -24.36 -20.01 7.61
CA CYS A 364 -23.52 -20.84 8.47
C CYS A 364 -24.34 -21.55 9.56
N GLN A 365 -23.96 -22.78 9.90
CA GLN A 365 -24.52 -23.53 11.03
C GLN A 365 -23.79 -23.10 12.31
N ALA A 366 -24.52 -22.50 13.26
CA ALA A 366 -24.03 -22.25 14.61
C ALA A 366 -24.38 -23.44 15.52
N LEU A 367 -23.36 -24.04 16.12
CA LEU A 367 -23.46 -25.20 17.01
C LEU A 367 -23.09 -24.80 18.42
N ASP A 368 -24.01 -25.00 19.37
CA ASP A 368 -23.68 -24.92 20.79
C ASP A 368 -23.19 -26.30 21.25
N LEU A 369 -21.89 -26.39 21.53
CA LEU A 369 -21.20 -27.62 21.86
C LEU A 369 -20.92 -27.69 23.36
N ALA A 370 -21.18 -28.83 24.00
CA ALA A 370 -20.76 -29.11 25.36
C ALA A 370 -19.96 -30.41 25.42
N ALA A 371 -18.80 -30.38 26.05
CA ALA A 371 -17.94 -31.56 26.16
C ALA A 371 -18.62 -32.64 27.03
N GLU A 372 -18.53 -33.89 26.60
CA GLU A 372 -18.86 -35.04 27.44
C GLU A 372 -17.75 -35.27 28.46
N ALA A 373 -18.11 -35.71 29.67
CA ALA A 373 -17.22 -35.75 30.82
C ALA A 373 -16.07 -36.76 30.65
N THR A 374 -14.97 -36.34 30.04
CA THR A 374 -13.74 -37.12 29.89
C THR A 374 -12.72 -36.85 31.01
N GLY A 375 -13.17 -36.31 32.14
CA GLY A 375 -12.31 -35.92 33.28
C GLY A 375 -11.66 -34.54 33.16
N ALA A 376 -11.59 -33.97 31.94
CA ALA A 376 -11.21 -32.58 31.71
C ALA A 376 -12.47 -31.72 31.51
N SER A 377 -12.62 -30.67 32.34
CA SER A 377 -13.71 -29.70 32.21
C SER A 377 -13.43 -28.73 31.05
N HIS A 378 -14.03 -28.96 29.89
CA HIS A 378 -14.07 -27.96 28.81
C HIS A 378 -15.36 -27.11 28.92
N PRO A 379 -15.28 -25.78 28.87
CA PRO A 379 -16.47 -24.94 28.90
C PRO A 379 -17.31 -25.16 27.62
N PRO A 380 -18.64 -25.01 27.70
CA PRO A 380 -19.48 -25.01 26.51
C PRO A 380 -19.05 -23.87 25.59
N LEU A 381 -19.08 -24.11 24.28
CA LEU A 381 -18.65 -23.14 23.27
C LEU A 381 -19.61 -23.12 22.10
N ARG A 382 -19.73 -21.95 21.46
CA ARG A 382 -20.43 -21.80 20.20
C ARG A 382 -19.42 -21.85 19.06
N TRP A 383 -19.62 -22.77 18.13
CA TRP A 383 -18.77 -22.98 16.97
C TRP A 383 -19.56 -22.88 15.67
N TYR A 384 -18.98 -22.28 14.63
CA TYR A 384 -19.67 -22.07 13.36
C TYR A 384 -19.03 -22.88 12.23
N LEU A 385 -19.88 -23.47 11.39
CA LEU A 385 -19.51 -24.20 10.17
C LEU A 385 -20.40 -23.78 9.00
N CYS A 386 -19.79 -23.17 7.99
CA CYS A 386 -20.46 -22.74 6.76
C CYS A 386 -20.28 -23.83 5.71
N ILE A 387 -21.31 -24.65 5.52
CA ILE A 387 -21.42 -25.64 4.44
C ILE A 387 -22.87 -25.69 3.94
N PRO A 388 -23.15 -26.17 2.72
CA PRO A 388 -24.52 -26.29 2.24
C PRO A 388 -25.39 -27.07 3.25
N PRO A 389 -26.58 -26.58 3.64
CA PRO A 389 -27.39 -27.22 4.69
C PRO A 389 -27.71 -28.70 4.42
N LYS A 390 -27.85 -29.08 3.15
CA LYS A 390 -28.09 -30.46 2.71
C LYS A 390 -26.94 -31.44 3.00
N THR A 391 -25.74 -30.94 3.29
CA THR A 391 -24.55 -31.75 3.58
C THR A 391 -24.22 -31.82 5.07
N PHE A 392 -25.08 -31.28 5.95
CA PHE A 392 -24.89 -31.30 7.40
C PHE A 392 -25.90 -32.27 8.05
N PRO A 393 -25.53 -33.55 8.28
CA PRO A 393 -26.46 -34.60 8.71
C PRO A 393 -26.70 -34.64 10.23
N PHE A 394 -26.00 -33.83 11.03
CA PHE A 394 -26.06 -33.91 12.49
C PHE A 394 -27.28 -33.19 13.08
N ALA A 395 -27.85 -33.77 14.13
CA ALA A 395 -29.00 -33.27 14.88
C ALA A 395 -28.60 -32.78 16.29
N VAL A 396 -29.50 -32.00 16.91
CA VAL A 396 -29.36 -31.67 18.33
C VAL A 396 -29.48 -32.96 19.14
N GLY A 397 -28.54 -33.16 20.08
CA GLY A 397 -28.42 -34.39 20.86
C GLY A 397 -27.32 -35.33 20.37
N ASP A 398 -26.86 -35.20 19.12
CA ASP A 398 -25.75 -36.00 18.61
C ASP A 398 -24.45 -35.69 19.36
N THR A 399 -23.65 -36.74 19.57
CA THR A 399 -22.28 -36.64 20.07
C THR A 399 -21.32 -36.69 18.88
N VAL A 400 -20.49 -35.66 18.74
CA VAL A 400 -19.57 -35.50 17.62
C VAL A 400 -18.13 -35.30 18.10
N THR A 401 -17.18 -35.70 17.28
CA THR A 401 -15.77 -35.33 17.41
C THR A 401 -15.43 -34.32 16.32
N LEU A 402 -14.53 -33.38 16.64
CA LEU A 402 -13.97 -32.45 15.67
C LEU A 402 -12.48 -32.75 15.50
N ALA A 403 -12.00 -32.65 14.26
CA ALA A 403 -10.60 -32.81 13.90
C ALA A 403 -10.23 -31.84 12.77
N GLU A 404 -8.95 -31.53 12.63
CA GLU A 404 -8.45 -31.00 11.36
C GLU A 404 -8.66 -32.05 10.27
N ALA A 405 -9.33 -31.66 9.18
CA ALA A 405 -9.47 -32.57 8.05
C ALA A 405 -8.12 -32.67 7.33
N LYS A 406 -7.44 -33.79 7.53
CA LYS A 406 -6.31 -34.19 6.69
C LYS A 406 -6.86 -34.99 5.52
N LEU A 407 -7.18 -34.30 4.43
CA LEU A 407 -7.65 -34.94 3.20
C LEU A 407 -6.51 -35.59 2.38
N ASP A 408 -5.27 -35.54 2.85
CA ASP A 408 -4.15 -36.25 2.23
C ASP A 408 -3.06 -36.64 3.26
N HIS A 409 -2.40 -37.76 3.00
CA HIS A 409 -1.15 -38.18 3.64
C HIS A 409 0.10 -37.58 2.95
N SER A 410 -0.08 -36.87 1.83
CA SER A 410 0.97 -36.47 0.88
C SER A 410 1.10 -34.94 0.74
N PHE A 411 1.93 -34.34 1.59
CA PHE A 411 2.70 -33.10 1.34
C PHE A 411 2.02 -31.75 1.08
N ASN A 412 0.72 -31.62 0.80
CA ASN A 412 0.07 -30.31 0.71
C ASN A 412 -0.93 -30.09 1.86
N PRO A 413 -0.68 -29.14 2.78
CA PRO A 413 -1.61 -28.85 3.85
C PRO A 413 -2.87 -28.23 3.25
N MET A 414 -3.96 -28.99 3.27
CA MET A 414 -5.28 -28.43 3.07
C MET A 414 -5.77 -27.80 4.37
N ALA A 415 -6.33 -26.60 4.28
CA ALA A 415 -7.14 -26.07 5.37
C ALA A 415 -8.48 -26.81 5.34
N GLY A 416 -8.81 -27.53 6.41
CA GLY A 416 -10.09 -28.23 6.50
C GLY A 416 -10.45 -28.63 7.92
N VAL A 417 -11.73 -28.94 8.11
CA VAL A 417 -12.29 -29.44 9.36
C VAL A 417 -13.15 -30.67 9.11
N GLN A 418 -13.05 -31.65 9.99
CA GLN A 418 -13.88 -32.85 10.00
C GLN A 418 -14.73 -32.87 11.26
N ILE A 419 -16.01 -33.19 11.10
CA ILE A 419 -16.97 -33.46 12.17
C ILE A 419 -17.52 -34.87 11.98
N SER A 420 -17.56 -35.69 13.02
CA SER A 420 -18.01 -37.08 12.93
C SER A 420 -18.74 -37.55 14.19
N ASN A 421 -19.78 -38.38 14.03
CA ASN A 421 -20.44 -39.07 15.16
C ASN A 421 -20.15 -40.59 15.19
N GLY A 422 -19.12 -41.03 14.45
CA GLY A 422 -18.77 -42.45 14.30
C GLY A 422 -19.60 -43.22 13.28
N LYS A 423 -20.78 -42.72 12.89
CA LYS A 423 -21.60 -43.28 11.79
C LYS A 423 -21.47 -42.48 10.51
N VAL A 424 -21.41 -41.16 10.64
CA VAL A 424 -21.25 -40.24 9.51
C VAL A 424 -20.14 -39.27 9.83
N ALA A 425 -19.27 -39.05 8.86
CA ALA A 425 -18.24 -38.03 8.89
C ALA A 425 -18.48 -37.00 7.79
N VAL A 426 -18.31 -35.72 8.13
CA VAL A 426 -18.35 -34.61 7.17
C VAL A 426 -17.01 -33.88 7.23
N SER A 427 -16.30 -33.88 6.12
CA SER A 427 -15.04 -33.17 5.94
C SER A 427 -15.25 -31.99 5.02
N ALA A 428 -15.07 -30.78 5.52
CA ALA A 428 -15.14 -29.54 4.76
C ALA A 428 -13.72 -29.02 4.54
N GLY A 429 -13.39 -28.64 3.31
CA GLY A 429 -12.04 -28.21 2.97
C GLY A 429 -12.00 -27.14 1.90
N VAL A 430 -10.97 -26.30 2.00
CA VAL A 430 -10.57 -25.34 0.97
C VAL A 430 -9.22 -25.79 0.43
N SER A 431 -9.15 -26.06 -0.87
CA SER A 431 -7.91 -26.41 -1.57
C SER A 431 -7.66 -25.47 -2.73
N GLY A 432 -6.39 -25.36 -3.13
CA GLY A 432 -6.00 -24.72 -4.37
C GLY A 432 -6.35 -25.58 -5.58
N ASN A 433 -5.35 -26.28 -6.12
CA ASN A 433 -5.47 -26.96 -7.42
C ASN A 433 -6.06 -28.37 -7.33
N VAL A 434 -5.66 -29.12 -6.31
CA VAL A 434 -5.96 -30.54 -6.21
C VAL A 434 -6.48 -30.86 -4.84
N THR A 435 -7.61 -31.56 -4.78
CA THR A 435 -8.07 -32.20 -3.56
C THR A 435 -7.99 -33.70 -3.71
N TYR A 436 -7.32 -34.36 -2.78
CA TYR A 436 -7.26 -35.81 -2.72
C TYR A 436 -8.35 -36.35 -1.79
N PHE A 437 -8.89 -37.51 -2.12
CA PHE A 437 -9.91 -38.19 -1.33
C PHE A 437 -9.63 -39.70 -1.33
N GLY A 438 -8.65 -40.12 -0.52
CA GLY A 438 -8.07 -41.45 -0.61
C GLY A 438 -7.16 -41.57 -1.83
N THR A 439 -7.46 -42.49 -2.75
CA THR A 439 -6.71 -42.64 -4.03
C THR A 439 -7.20 -41.71 -5.14
N GLY A 440 -8.36 -41.05 -4.94
CA GLY A 440 -8.95 -40.17 -5.94
C GLY A 440 -8.32 -38.78 -5.94
N LYS A 441 -8.31 -38.14 -7.12
CA LYS A 441 -7.84 -36.78 -7.37
C LYS A 441 -8.97 -35.94 -7.93
N ALA A 442 -9.19 -34.76 -7.37
CA ALA A 442 -10.08 -33.73 -7.91
C ALA A 442 -9.24 -32.55 -8.42
N GLU A 443 -9.36 -32.21 -9.70
CA GLU A 443 -8.59 -31.14 -10.37
C GLU A 443 -9.52 -30.04 -10.87
N VAL A 444 -9.14 -28.79 -10.62
CA VAL A 444 -9.92 -27.61 -11.00
C VAL A 444 -9.50 -27.15 -12.39
N VAL A 445 -10.47 -27.08 -13.31
CA VAL A 445 -10.25 -26.66 -14.70
C VAL A 445 -11.17 -25.49 -15.02
N ALA A 446 -10.61 -24.38 -15.51
CA ALA A 446 -11.41 -23.24 -15.96
C ALA A 446 -12.32 -23.64 -17.14
N ILE A 447 -13.57 -23.19 -17.12
CA ILE A 447 -14.52 -23.44 -18.19
C ILE A 447 -14.23 -22.47 -19.34
N GLY A 448 -13.88 -23.01 -20.50
CA GLY A 448 -13.62 -22.22 -21.71
C GLY A 448 -14.84 -21.39 -22.13
N GLY A 449 -14.58 -20.20 -22.69
CA GLY A 449 -15.63 -19.30 -23.19
C GLY A 449 -16.30 -18.41 -22.13
N CYS A 450 -16.00 -18.60 -20.83
CA CYS A 450 -16.72 -17.89 -19.77
C CYS A 450 -16.28 -16.45 -19.46
N GLY A 451 -15.30 -15.89 -20.16
CA GLY A 451 -14.77 -14.56 -19.83
C GLY A 451 -14.31 -14.43 -18.37
N GLY A 452 -13.97 -13.21 -17.95
CA GLY A 452 -13.60 -12.91 -16.56
C GLY A 452 -14.80 -12.40 -15.76
N ASN A 453 -14.93 -12.86 -14.52
CA ASN A 453 -15.82 -12.24 -13.53
C ASN A 453 -14.99 -11.28 -12.68
N PHE A 454 -15.37 -10.00 -12.72
CA PHE A 454 -14.70 -8.95 -11.97
C PHE A 454 -15.42 -8.70 -10.66
N ASP A 455 -14.69 -8.78 -9.55
CA ASP A 455 -15.25 -8.40 -8.25
C ASP A 455 -15.30 -6.86 -8.08
N LYS A 456 -15.79 -6.42 -6.92
CA LYS A 456 -15.88 -4.99 -6.57
C LYS A 456 -14.54 -4.24 -6.63
N CYS A 457 -13.42 -4.95 -6.52
CA CYS A 457 -12.06 -4.41 -6.56
C CYS A 457 -11.35 -4.63 -7.89
N GLY A 458 -12.03 -5.26 -8.84
CA GLY A 458 -11.52 -5.55 -10.18
C GLY A 458 -10.63 -6.79 -10.25
N ALA A 459 -10.59 -7.61 -9.19
CA ALA A 459 -9.93 -8.91 -9.26
C ALA A 459 -10.76 -9.85 -10.13
N VAL A 460 -10.07 -10.73 -10.86
CA VAL A 460 -10.70 -11.55 -11.90
C VAL A 460 -10.68 -13.02 -11.52
N GLY A 461 -11.86 -13.61 -11.45
CA GLY A 461 -12.06 -15.05 -11.36
C GLY A 461 -12.73 -15.61 -12.61
N LEU A 462 -12.34 -16.82 -13.01
CA LEU A 462 -13.00 -17.61 -14.04
C LEU A 462 -13.85 -18.67 -13.37
N ARG A 463 -15.02 -18.93 -13.96
CA ARG A 463 -15.80 -20.09 -13.57
C ARG A 463 -14.98 -21.35 -13.88
N ALA A 464 -14.91 -22.26 -12.92
CA ALA A 464 -14.23 -23.53 -13.10
C ALA A 464 -15.18 -24.71 -12.83
N GLN A 465 -14.72 -25.88 -13.25
CA GLN A 465 -15.32 -27.17 -12.95
C GLN A 465 -14.27 -28.09 -12.34
N VAL A 466 -14.72 -29.13 -11.65
CA VAL A 466 -13.86 -30.10 -10.99
C VAL A 466 -13.95 -31.42 -11.75
N ASN A 467 -12.81 -31.92 -12.19
CA ASN A 467 -12.66 -33.25 -12.75
C ASN A 467 -12.15 -34.18 -11.65
N VAL A 468 -12.87 -35.25 -11.39
CA VAL A 468 -12.57 -36.23 -10.34
C VAL A 468 -12.19 -37.54 -11.00
N SER A 469 -11.02 -38.07 -10.67
CA SER A 469 -10.47 -39.32 -11.22
C SER A 469 -9.95 -40.24 -10.12
N GLY A 470 -9.97 -41.56 -10.34
CA GLY A 470 -9.29 -42.54 -9.48
C GLY A 470 -10.03 -42.87 -8.18
N VAL A 471 -11.33 -42.58 -8.15
CA VAL A 471 -12.23 -42.96 -7.06
C VAL A 471 -12.97 -44.23 -7.47
N GLY A 472 -12.87 -45.29 -6.67
CA GLY A 472 -13.44 -46.61 -6.97
C GLY A 472 -14.98 -46.66 -7.14
N GLY A 473 -15.68 -45.51 -7.03
CA GLY A 473 -17.10 -45.35 -7.32
C GLY A 473 -17.43 -44.69 -8.67
N GLY A 474 -16.43 -44.30 -9.46
CA GLY A 474 -16.59 -43.67 -10.78
C GLY A 474 -15.80 -42.36 -10.92
N ASP A 475 -15.32 -42.10 -12.14
CA ASP A 475 -14.74 -40.81 -12.52
C ASP A 475 -15.86 -39.82 -12.84
N GLY A 476 -15.72 -38.56 -12.40
CA GLY A 476 -16.68 -37.50 -12.66
C GLY A 476 -16.02 -36.36 -13.41
N ASN A 477 -16.45 -36.09 -14.64
CA ASN A 477 -15.92 -34.98 -15.42
C ASN A 477 -16.84 -33.77 -15.34
N GLY A 478 -16.26 -32.61 -15.03
CA GLY A 478 -16.93 -31.31 -15.11
C GLY A 478 -17.96 -31.02 -14.03
N LEU A 479 -17.73 -31.45 -12.79
CA LEU A 479 -18.57 -31.07 -11.66
C LEU A 479 -18.51 -29.55 -11.43
N LYS A 480 -19.67 -28.89 -11.50
CA LYS A 480 -19.81 -27.46 -11.27
C LYS A 480 -20.15 -27.19 -9.80
N SER A 481 -19.92 -25.95 -9.35
CA SER A 481 -20.40 -25.44 -8.05
C SER A 481 -21.88 -25.81 -7.83
N GLY A 482 -22.20 -26.40 -6.68
CA GLY A 482 -23.51 -26.90 -6.28
C GLY A 482 -23.79 -28.38 -6.63
N GLN A 483 -23.00 -28.99 -7.51
CA GLN A 483 -23.15 -30.38 -7.91
C GLN A 483 -22.46 -31.34 -6.93
N SER A 484 -22.86 -32.61 -7.01
CA SER A 484 -22.37 -33.68 -6.12
C SER A 484 -22.05 -34.93 -6.93
N LEU A 485 -21.09 -35.72 -6.46
CA LEU A 485 -20.68 -36.98 -7.06
C LEU A 485 -20.55 -38.04 -5.98
N SER A 486 -21.15 -39.22 -6.19
CA SER A 486 -20.89 -40.39 -5.35
C SER A 486 -19.51 -40.95 -5.69
N VAL A 487 -18.63 -41.05 -4.69
CA VAL A 487 -17.23 -41.47 -4.85
C VAL A 487 -16.97 -42.88 -4.25
N GLY A 488 -18.04 -43.67 -4.09
CA GLY A 488 -18.03 -45.05 -3.63
C GLY A 488 -17.96 -45.22 -2.11
N LYS A 489 -18.40 -46.39 -1.60
CA LYS A 489 -18.46 -46.74 -0.16
C LYS A 489 -19.26 -45.75 0.70
N GLY A 490 -20.44 -45.32 0.25
CA GLY A 490 -21.26 -44.37 1.02
C GLY A 490 -20.68 -42.95 1.10
N ARG A 491 -19.72 -42.61 0.22
CA ARG A 491 -19.11 -41.28 0.18
C ARG A 491 -19.69 -40.42 -0.93
N THR A 492 -20.03 -39.18 -0.59
CA THR A 492 -20.52 -38.18 -1.55
C THR A 492 -19.66 -36.92 -1.46
N LEU A 493 -19.05 -36.55 -2.59
CA LEU A 493 -18.33 -35.30 -2.75
C LEU A 493 -19.29 -34.21 -3.24
N HIS A 494 -19.37 -33.11 -2.52
CA HIS A 494 -20.12 -31.93 -2.90
C HIS A 494 -19.15 -30.80 -3.26
N VAL A 495 -19.24 -30.29 -4.50
CA VAL A 495 -18.48 -29.11 -4.92
C VAL A 495 -19.27 -27.89 -4.49
N VAL A 496 -18.79 -27.15 -3.50
CA VAL A 496 -19.45 -25.93 -3.02
C VAL A 496 -19.11 -24.78 -3.95
N ARG A 497 -17.82 -24.58 -4.18
CA ARG A 497 -17.28 -23.52 -5.04
C ARG A 497 -16.12 -24.07 -5.87
N ALA A 498 -16.09 -23.75 -7.15
CA ALA A 498 -14.96 -24.02 -8.03
C ALA A 498 -14.71 -22.80 -8.92
N GLU A 499 -13.49 -22.27 -8.87
CA GLU A 499 -13.10 -21.12 -9.68
C GLU A 499 -11.59 -21.10 -9.93
N TYR A 500 -11.17 -20.30 -10.90
CA TYR A 500 -9.77 -20.06 -11.21
C TYR A 500 -9.48 -18.57 -11.12
N ARG A 501 -8.65 -18.14 -10.17
CA ARG A 501 -8.37 -16.72 -9.93
C ARG A 501 -7.17 -16.29 -10.76
N VAL A 502 -7.44 -15.41 -11.71
CA VAL A 502 -6.44 -14.83 -12.62
C VAL A 502 -5.76 -13.64 -11.96
N SER A 503 -6.49 -12.88 -11.16
CA SER A 503 -5.93 -11.84 -10.28
C SER A 503 -6.64 -11.84 -8.93
N LEU A 504 -5.93 -11.42 -7.89
CA LEU A 504 -6.46 -11.29 -6.54
C LEU A 504 -6.03 -9.95 -5.94
N ASP A 505 -6.95 -9.26 -5.29
CA ASP A 505 -6.66 -8.19 -4.34
C ASP A 505 -7.02 -8.65 -2.91
N PRO A 506 -6.02 -8.95 -2.05
CA PRO A 506 -6.27 -9.46 -0.70
C PRO A 506 -6.98 -8.45 0.21
N ALA A 507 -6.98 -7.16 -0.13
CA ALA A 507 -7.75 -6.16 0.61
C ALA A 507 -9.27 -6.35 0.46
N CYS A 508 -9.70 -7.01 -0.61
CA CYS A 508 -11.11 -7.11 -0.98
C CYS A 508 -11.70 -8.49 -0.77
N ARG A 509 -10.87 -9.51 -0.92
CA ARG A 509 -11.26 -10.90 -0.74
C ARG A 509 -10.28 -11.57 0.20
N LYS A 510 -10.80 -11.98 1.37
CA LYS A 510 -10.06 -12.81 2.30
C LYS A 510 -9.92 -14.19 1.69
N VAL A 511 -8.68 -14.66 1.64
CA VAL A 511 -8.35 -15.99 1.14
C VAL A 511 -7.47 -16.67 2.19
N PRO A 512 -7.65 -17.96 2.45
CA PRO A 512 -6.71 -18.71 3.28
C PRO A 512 -5.28 -18.56 2.78
N ALA A 513 -4.34 -18.38 3.70
CA ALA A 513 -2.93 -18.28 3.36
C ALA A 513 -2.46 -19.50 2.54
N GLY A 514 -1.64 -19.27 1.52
CA GLY A 514 -1.14 -20.33 0.63
C GLY A 514 -2.06 -20.72 -0.52
N HIS A 515 -3.26 -20.14 -0.62
CA HIS A 515 -4.18 -20.37 -1.73
C HIS A 515 -4.57 -19.05 -2.40
N GLU A 516 -3.65 -18.12 -2.61
CA GLU A 516 -4.02 -16.75 -2.99
C GLU A 516 -4.34 -16.61 -4.50
N ILE A 517 -3.70 -17.37 -5.39
CA ILE A 517 -3.93 -17.26 -6.84
C ILE A 517 -4.03 -18.61 -7.55
N GLY A 518 -4.65 -18.60 -8.74
CA GLY A 518 -4.89 -19.80 -9.53
C GLY A 518 -6.15 -20.55 -9.07
N PRO A 519 -6.18 -21.89 -9.23
CA PRO A 519 -7.36 -22.68 -8.94
C PRO A 519 -7.75 -22.62 -7.47
N LEU A 520 -9.06 -22.69 -7.22
CA LEU A 520 -9.66 -22.79 -5.91
C LEU A 520 -10.84 -23.76 -6.00
N VAL A 521 -10.85 -24.73 -5.10
CA VAL A 521 -12.02 -25.58 -4.86
C VAL A 521 -12.35 -25.59 -3.38
N GLU A 522 -13.62 -25.35 -3.11
CA GLU A 522 -14.23 -25.54 -1.80
C GLU A 522 -15.18 -26.72 -1.91
N SER A 523 -14.99 -27.71 -1.06
CA SER A 523 -15.73 -28.97 -1.16
C SER A 523 -16.09 -29.53 0.21
N VAL A 524 -17.12 -30.36 0.21
CA VAL A 524 -17.59 -31.10 1.38
C VAL A 524 -17.68 -32.57 1.00
N LEU A 525 -16.95 -33.42 1.70
CA LEU A 525 -17.05 -34.87 1.60
C LEU A 525 -17.92 -35.38 2.75
N VAL A 526 -19.01 -36.06 2.43
CA VAL A 526 -19.84 -36.79 3.39
C VAL A 526 -19.51 -38.27 3.26
N GLU A 527 -19.17 -38.95 4.36
CA GLU A 527 -18.84 -40.36 4.42
C GLU A 527 -19.75 -41.07 5.42
N GLU A 528 -20.59 -41.98 4.92
CA GLU A 528 -21.39 -42.89 5.73
C GLU A 528 -20.55 -44.14 6.05
N GLN A 529 -20.26 -44.37 7.32
CA GLN A 529 -19.59 -45.59 7.78
C GLN A 529 -20.58 -46.77 7.77
N PRO A 530 -20.13 -47.94 7.28
CA PRO A 530 -20.97 -49.12 7.12
C PRO A 530 -21.46 -49.73 8.45
#